data_AF-A0A834HNZ9-F1
#
_entry.id   AF-A0A834HNZ9-F1
#
_cell.length_a   1.000
_cell.length_b   1.000
_cell.length_c   1.000
_cell.angle_alpha   90.00
_cell.angle_beta   90.00
_cell.angle_gamma   90.00
#
_symmetry.space_group_name_H-M   'P 1'
#
loop_
_entity.id
_entity.type
_entity.pdbx_description
1 polymer ?
#
loop_
_entity_poly.entity_id
_entity_poly.type
_entity_poly.pdbx_seq_one_letter_code
_entity_poly.pdbx_strand_id
1 'polypeptide(L)' 'MEYLAAEVLELAGNPARDNKKTRIIPRHLQMAIRNNEELNKLLSGVTIAQG' A
#
# COMPACT_ATOMS: atom_id res chain seq x y z
N MET A 1 -12.34 -9.82 5.41
CA MET A 1 -10.92 -9.55 5.71
C MET A 1 -10.03 -9.85 4.52
N GLU A 2 -10.21 -10.97 3.83
CA GLU A 2 -9.38 -11.35 2.66
C GLU A 2 -9.44 -10.34 1.51
N TYR A 3 -10.62 -9.81 1.19
CA TYR A 3 -10.80 -8.84 0.10
C TYR A 3 -9.90 -7.59 0.26
N LEU A 4 -9.97 -6.92 1.41
CA LEU A 4 -9.18 -5.71 1.67
C LEU A 4 -7.67 -6.01 1.70
N ALA A 5 -7.27 -7.16 2.23
CA ALA A 5 -5.87 -7.57 2.24
C ALA A 5 -5.34 -7.82 0.81
N ALA A 6 -6.13 -8.49 -0.03
CA ALA A 6 -5.78 -8.73 -1.43
C ALA A 6 -5.65 -7.41 -2.20
N GLU A 7 -6.60 -6.49 -2.03
CA GLU A 7 -6.60 -5.18 -2.69
C GLU A 7 -5.37 -4.33 -2.31
N VAL A 8 -5.03 -4.24 -1.03
CA VAL A 8 -3.83 -3.51 -0.57
C VAL A 8 -2.54 -4.15 -1.14
N LEU A 9 -2.47 -5.48 -1.18
CA LEU A 9 -1.30 -6.19 -1.72
C LEU A 9 -1.16 -6.03 -3.24
N GLU A 10 -2.27 -6.05 -3.97
CA GLU A 10 -2.29 -5.80 -5.41
C GLU A 10 -1.76 -4.40 -5.73
N LEU A 11 -2.30 -3.38 -5.05
CA LEU A 11 -1.88 -1.99 -5.24
C LEU A 11 -0.42 -1.75 -4.83
N ALA A 12 0.04 -2.35 -3.72
CA ALA A 12 1.43 -2.24 -3.27
C ALA A 12 2.43 -3.01 -4.14
N GLY A 13 1.94 -3.96 -4.94
CA GLY A 13 2.74 -4.66 -5.94
C GLY A 13 3.25 -3.74 -7.05
N ASN A 14 2.47 -2.73 -7.46
CA ASN A 14 2.86 -1.81 -8.53
C ASN A 14 4.09 -0.96 -8.15
N PRO A 15 4.11 -0.20 -7.03
CA PRO A 15 5.30 0.52 -6.57
C PRO A 15 6.51 -0.39 -6.33
N ALA A 16 6.28 -1.64 -5.89
CA ALA A 16 7.37 -2.60 -5.71
C ALA A 16 8.03 -2.96 -7.05
N ARG A 17 7.21 -3.25 -8.08
CA ARG A 17 7.67 -3.54 -9.44
C ARG A 17 8.35 -2.33 -10.07
N ASP A 18 7.78 -1.13 -9.92
CA ASP A 18 8.35 0.13 -10.42
C ASP A 18 9.73 0.39 -9.82
N ASN A 19 9.90 0.08 -8.53
CA ASN A 19 11.18 0.16 -7.82
C ASN A 19 12.11 -1.04 -8.07
N LYS A 20 11.75 -1.95 -9.00
CA LYS A 20 12.51 -3.16 -9.33
C LYS A 20 12.79 -4.06 -8.11
N LYS A 21 11.84 -4.10 -7.16
CA LYS A 21 11.90 -4.95 -5.97
C LYS A 21 10.90 -6.09 -6.08
N THR A 22 11.33 -7.29 -5.70
CA THR A 22 10.46 -8.47 -5.60
C THR A 22 9.70 -8.55 -4.28
N ARG A 23 10.17 -7.83 -3.25
CA ARG A 23 9.57 -7.78 -1.91
C ARG A 23 8.86 -6.45 -1.69
N ILE A 24 7.63 -6.52 -1.18
CA ILE A 24 6.89 -5.36 -0.69
C ILE A 24 7.50 -4.90 0.63
N ILE A 25 7.75 -3.59 0.76
CA ILE A 25 8.28 -2.95 1.98
C ILE A 25 7.28 -1.86 2.44
N PRO A 26 7.41 -1.32 3.67
CA PRO A 26 6.46 -0.33 4.19
C PRO A 26 6.22 0.87 3.27
N ARG A 27 7.24 1.37 2.58
CA ARG A 27 7.11 2.44 1.58
C ARG A 27 6.16 2.12 0.43
N HIS A 28 6.14 0.87 -0.05
CA HIS A 28 5.22 0.48 -1.13
C HIS A 28 3.76 0.45 -0.64
N LEU A 29 3.54 0.03 0.61
CA LEU A 29 2.23 0.08 1.25
C LEU A 29 1.76 1.52 1.44
N GLN A 30 2.63 2.40 1.93
CA GLN A 30 2.30 3.82 2.10
C GLN A 30 1.98 4.49 0.76
N MET A 31 2.77 4.24 -0.28
CA MET A 31 2.47 4.76 -1.62
C MET A 31 1.13 4.26 -2.15
N ALA A 32 0.85 2.95 -2.06
CA ALA A 32 -0.41 2.37 -2.50
C ALA A 32 -1.63 2.96 -1.77
N ILE A 33 -1.54 3.11 -0.45
CA ILE A 33 -2.61 3.65 0.38
C ILE A 33 -2.83 5.13 0.12
N ARG A 34 -1.76 5.94 0.00
CA ARG A 34 -1.88 7.39 -0.22
C ARG A 34 -2.35 7.74 -1.64
N ASN A 35 -2.06 6.89 -2.62
CA ASN A 35 -2.45 7.10 -4.02
C ASN A 35 -3.87 6.56 -4.34
N ASN A 36 -4.48 5.80 -3.43
CA ASN A 36 -5.86 5.35 -3.56
C ASN A 36 -6.76 6.19 -2.65
N GLU A 37 -7.76 6.86 -3.23
CA GLU A 37 -8.61 7.81 -2.51
C GLU A 37 -9.43 7.15 -1.38
N GLU A 38 -9.98 5.96 -1.64
CA GLU A 38 -10.78 5.21 -0.68
C GLU A 38 -9.93 4.74 0.50
N LEU A 39 -8.77 4.12 0.23
CA LEU A 39 -7.84 3.66 1.26
C LEU A 39 -7.24 4.82 2.05
N ASN A 40 -6.89 5.93 1.41
CA ASN A 40 -6.36 7.11 2.09
C ASN A 40 -7.38 7.71 3.07
N LYS A 41 -8.67 7.71 2.70
CA LYS A 41 -9.75 8.16 3.59
C LYS A 41 -9.98 7.18 4.73
N LEU A 42 -10.08 5.88 4.40
CA LEU A 42 -10.29 4.80 5.37
C LEU A 42 -9.18 4.76 6.43
N LEU A 43 -7.93 4.99 6.03
CA LEU A 43 -6.73 4.91 6.87
C LEU A 43 -6.16 6.28 7.26
N SER A 44 -6.97 7.34 7.21
CA SER A 44 -6.53 8.72 7.44
C SER A 44 -5.86 8.95 8.80
N GLY A 45 -6.29 8.24 9.85
CA GLY A 45 -5.71 8.29 11.20
C GLY A 45 -4.63 7.26 11.50
N VAL A 46 -4.24 6.43 10.52
CA VAL A 46 -3.28 5.34 10.71
C VAL A 46 -1.86 5.78 10.33
N THR A 47 -0.89 5.45 11.17
CA THR A 47 0.54 5.66 10.87
C THR A 47 1.15 4.37 10.35
N ILE A 48 1.78 4.44 9.18
CA ILE A 48 2.61 3.36 8.65
C ILE A 48 4.07 3.70 8.98
N ALA A 49 4.67 2.93 9.88
CA ALA A 49 6.06 3.10 10.22
C ALA A 49 6.94 2.82 8.98
N GLN A 50 7.96 3.65 8.75
CA GLN A 50 8.93 3.52 7.63
C GLN A 50 8.33 3.63 6.22
N GLY A 51 7.13 4.19 6.08
CA GLY A 51 6.49 4.37 4.77
C GLY A 51 6.85 5.66 4.04
#